data_AF-A0A930BQZ2-F1
#
_entry.id   AF-A0A930BQZ2-F1
#
_cell.length_a   1.000
_cell.length_b   1.000
_cell.length_c   1.000
_cell.angle_alpha   90.00
_cell.angle_beta   90.00
_cell.angle_gamma   90.00
#
_symmetry.space_group_name_H-M   'P 1'
#
loop_
_entity.id
_entity.type
_entity.pdbx_description
1 polymer ?
#
loop_
_entity_poly.entity_id
_entity_poly.type
_entity_poly.pdbx_seq_one_letter_code
_entity_poly.pdbx_strand_id
1 'polypeptide(L)'
;MAHDVKSQLTTLLQQALASVAPTATETPIQLERPRDPTHGDWSTNLAMQLAKALKKNPREIANQLLAELPVSILVAKAEVAGAGFINFTLDARAKINVVRAVLTEGAAFGRSTAGGQQKVQVEFVSANPTGPLHVGHGRGAAYGASLSSLLSFAGWDVTREYYVNDAGRQMDILGLSTWLRYLDQHGQAVQFPPNAYQGDYVREMAKQMTVAHGAKFVRAAADVVAGTPGLPEAGRADDEAKQQRELHLDALIAKAKELLGGDWHYVHQHALNEQLEDCRDDLKEFGVEFEVWYSEKSLYDTGLVARCVALLEEKGHIYLQNGAKWFKSTAFGDEKDRVVQRENGLYTYFASDIAYHLNKFERGFDKVINIWGADHHGYIPRVTRDVAVV
;
A
#
# COMPACT_ATOMS: atom_id res chain seq x y z
N MET A 1 -16.89 -7.83 20.66
CA MET A 1 -16.76 -9.31 20.74
C MET A 1 -17.50 -9.97 21.92
N ALA A 2 -18.12 -9.22 22.85
CA ALA A 2 -18.81 -9.79 24.02
C ALA A 2 -20.04 -10.68 23.68
N HIS A 3 -20.51 -10.67 22.44
CA HIS A 3 -21.69 -11.41 21.97
C HIS A 3 -21.35 -12.64 21.11
N ASP A 4 -20.06 -12.90 20.87
CA ASP A 4 -19.66 -14.09 20.11
C ASP A 4 -19.72 -15.34 21.00
N VAL A 5 -20.61 -16.25 20.62
CA VAL A 5 -20.83 -17.52 21.34
C VAL A 5 -19.56 -18.35 21.37
N LYS A 6 -18.73 -18.31 20.31
CA LYS A 6 -17.47 -19.06 20.28
C LYS A 6 -16.52 -18.56 21.36
N SER A 7 -16.33 -17.25 21.46
CA SER A 7 -15.50 -16.62 22.50
C SER A 7 -16.00 -16.96 23.91
N GLN A 8 -17.31 -16.93 24.15
CA GLN A 8 -17.89 -17.28 25.45
C GLN A 8 -17.70 -18.77 25.79
N LEU A 9 -17.89 -19.68 24.82
CA LEU A 9 -17.59 -21.11 25.00
C LEU A 9 -16.12 -21.35 25.29
N THR A 10 -15.21 -20.63 24.63
CA THR A 10 -13.77 -20.68 24.92
C THR A 10 -13.49 -20.30 26.36
N THR A 11 -14.12 -19.23 26.89
CA THR A 11 -13.95 -18.83 28.30
C THR A 11 -14.43 -19.91 29.27
N LEU A 12 -15.57 -20.56 29.00
CA LEU A 12 -16.06 -21.68 29.82
C LEU A 12 -15.05 -22.85 29.82
N LEU A 13 -14.51 -23.18 28.65
CA LEU A 13 -13.50 -24.23 28.50
C LEU A 13 -12.17 -23.85 29.17
N GLN A 14 -11.76 -22.59 29.16
CA GLN A 14 -10.56 -22.11 29.89
C GLN A 14 -10.71 -22.30 31.40
N GLN A 15 -11.90 -22.05 31.95
CA GLN A 15 -12.19 -22.26 33.37
C GLN A 15 -12.13 -23.74 33.73
N ALA A 16 -12.79 -24.60 32.95
CA ALA A 16 -12.73 -26.05 33.14
C ALA A 16 -11.28 -26.57 32.99
N LEU A 17 -10.53 -26.05 32.02
CA LEU A 17 -9.12 -26.40 31.78
C LEU A 17 -8.24 -26.04 32.97
N ALA A 18 -8.43 -24.87 33.58
CA ALA A 18 -7.67 -24.45 34.76
C ALA A 18 -7.88 -25.38 35.97
N SER A 19 -9.08 -25.97 36.10
CA SER A 19 -9.39 -26.96 37.15
C SER A 19 -8.78 -28.33 36.83
N VAL A 20 -9.01 -28.84 35.61
CA VAL A 20 -8.64 -30.23 35.23
C VAL A 20 -7.16 -30.40 34.92
N ALA A 21 -6.52 -29.37 34.35
CA ALA A 21 -5.14 -29.41 33.88
C ALA A 21 -4.38 -28.12 34.20
N PRO A 22 -4.14 -27.79 35.48
CA PRO A 22 -3.49 -26.55 35.91
C PRO A 22 -2.07 -26.38 35.35
N THR A 23 -1.40 -27.48 34.97
CA THR A 23 -0.06 -27.48 34.35
C THR A 23 -0.07 -27.36 32.83
N ALA A 24 -1.24 -27.30 32.19
CA ALA A 24 -1.42 -27.27 30.74
C ALA A 24 -2.47 -26.22 30.30
N THR A 25 -2.61 -25.13 31.07
CA THR A 25 -3.58 -24.06 30.83
C THR A 25 -3.39 -23.30 29.52
N GLU A 26 -2.17 -23.33 28.95
CA GLU A 26 -1.84 -22.74 27.66
C GLU A 26 -2.26 -23.60 26.45
N THR A 27 -2.87 -24.77 26.69
CA THR A 27 -3.30 -25.65 25.59
C THR A 27 -4.31 -24.92 24.69
N PRO A 28 -4.06 -24.81 23.37
CA PRO A 28 -4.95 -24.09 22.46
C PRO A 28 -6.35 -24.70 22.39
N ILE A 29 -7.36 -23.91 22.73
CA ILE A 29 -8.76 -24.34 22.66
C ILE A 29 -9.28 -24.09 21.25
N GLN A 30 -9.55 -25.19 20.54
CA GLN A 30 -10.15 -25.14 19.21
C GLN A 30 -11.63 -25.51 19.30
N LEU A 31 -12.47 -24.63 18.78
CA LEU A 31 -13.91 -24.84 18.61
C LEU A 31 -14.23 -24.82 17.12
N GLU A 32 -14.84 -25.91 16.64
CA GLU A 32 -15.19 -26.11 15.25
C GLU A 32 -16.66 -26.52 15.10
N ARG A 33 -17.22 -26.33 13.91
CA ARG A 33 -18.55 -26.86 13.58
C ARG A 33 -18.43 -28.37 13.34
N PRO A 34 -19.22 -29.21 14.02
CA PRO A 34 -19.24 -30.65 13.73
C PRO A 34 -19.62 -30.92 12.27
N ARG A 35 -19.06 -31.96 11.67
CA ARG A 35 -19.45 -32.40 10.31
C ARG A 35 -20.89 -32.89 10.25
N ASP A 36 -21.35 -33.56 11.31
CA ASP A 36 -22.71 -34.03 11.47
C ASP A 36 -23.48 -33.05 12.39
N PRO A 37 -24.54 -32.37 11.91
CA PRO A 37 -25.33 -31.45 12.71
C PRO A 37 -25.99 -32.08 13.96
N THR A 38 -26.16 -33.41 13.99
CA THR A 38 -26.68 -34.12 15.17
C THR A 38 -25.71 -34.10 16.35
N HIS A 39 -24.42 -33.83 16.09
CA HIS A 39 -23.38 -33.65 17.11
C HIS A 39 -23.34 -32.24 17.70
N GLY A 40 -24.39 -31.45 17.52
CA GLY A 40 -24.52 -30.11 18.10
C GLY A 40 -23.97 -28.99 17.22
N ASP A 41 -23.85 -27.81 17.81
CA ASP A 41 -23.48 -26.57 17.14
C ASP A 41 -21.96 -26.35 17.12
N TRP A 42 -21.25 -26.76 18.17
CA TRP A 42 -19.80 -26.62 18.30
C TRP A 42 -19.19 -27.89 18.90
N SER A 43 -17.95 -28.20 18.53
CA SER A 43 -17.18 -29.28 19.12
C SER A 43 -15.75 -28.85 19.41
N THR A 44 -15.16 -29.43 20.45
CA THR A 44 -13.73 -29.27 20.76
C THR A 44 -13.06 -30.62 20.96
N ASN A 45 -11.81 -30.71 20.51
CA ASN A 45 -10.92 -31.85 20.71
C ASN A 45 -9.95 -31.66 21.89
N LEU A 46 -10.17 -30.64 22.75
CA LEU A 46 -9.26 -30.24 23.84
C LEU A 46 -8.78 -31.42 24.69
N ALA A 47 -9.67 -32.36 25.02
CA ALA A 47 -9.33 -33.51 25.83
C ALA A 47 -8.29 -34.45 25.17
N MET A 48 -8.31 -34.56 23.84
CA MET A 48 -7.33 -35.33 23.08
C MET A 48 -5.96 -34.66 23.08
N GLN A 49 -5.93 -33.31 22.99
CA GLN A 49 -4.69 -32.55 23.06
C GLN A 49 -4.01 -32.72 24.43
N LEU A 50 -4.79 -32.79 25.50
CA LEU A 50 -4.32 -32.95 26.87
C LEU A 50 -3.87 -34.38 27.22
N ALA A 51 -4.29 -35.39 26.45
CA ALA A 51 -4.08 -36.80 26.80
C ALA A 51 -2.61 -37.17 27.00
N LYS A 52 -1.72 -36.65 26.14
CA LYS A 52 -0.27 -36.88 26.28
C LYS A 52 0.31 -36.21 27.52
N ALA A 53 -0.10 -34.99 27.81
CA ALA A 53 0.40 -34.21 28.95
C ALA A 53 -0.06 -34.82 30.28
N LEU A 54 -1.31 -35.25 30.36
CA LEU A 54 -1.91 -35.82 31.57
C LEU A 54 -1.72 -37.34 31.71
N LYS A 55 -1.24 -38.01 30.66
CA LYS A 55 -1.11 -39.48 30.57
C LYS A 55 -2.40 -40.22 30.95
N LYS A 56 -3.55 -39.67 30.53
CA LYS A 56 -4.89 -40.20 30.81
C LYS A 56 -5.65 -40.47 29.51
N ASN A 57 -6.68 -41.31 29.60
CA ASN A 57 -7.57 -41.55 28.47
C ASN A 57 -8.29 -40.23 28.07
N PRO A 58 -8.25 -39.83 26.79
CA PRO A 58 -8.92 -38.60 26.33
C PRO A 58 -10.40 -38.51 26.72
N ARG A 59 -11.12 -39.64 26.74
CA ARG A 59 -12.55 -39.65 27.09
C ARG A 59 -12.77 -39.40 28.58
N GLU A 60 -11.86 -39.85 29.44
CA GLU A 60 -11.89 -39.53 30.88
C GLU A 60 -11.61 -38.05 31.11
N ILE A 61 -10.64 -37.48 30.38
CA ILE A 61 -10.34 -36.05 30.43
C ILE A 61 -11.54 -35.23 29.95
N ALA A 62 -12.20 -35.66 28.87
CA ALA A 62 -13.39 -35.00 28.34
C ALA A 62 -14.54 -34.98 29.37
N ASN A 63 -14.74 -36.09 30.09
CA ASN A 63 -15.73 -36.15 31.18
C ASN A 63 -15.35 -35.24 32.36
N GLN A 64 -14.06 -35.15 32.71
CA GLN A 64 -13.58 -34.23 33.75
C GLN A 64 -13.80 -32.77 33.35
N LEU A 65 -13.44 -32.41 32.12
CA LEU A 65 -13.68 -31.07 31.58
C LEU A 65 -15.17 -30.73 31.53
N LEU A 66 -16.01 -31.69 31.16
CA LEU A 66 -17.46 -31.50 31.13
C LEU A 66 -18.05 -31.32 32.54
N ALA A 67 -17.53 -32.05 33.54
CA ALA A 67 -17.97 -31.94 34.93
C ALA A 67 -17.55 -30.62 35.59
N GLU A 68 -16.37 -30.10 35.23
CA GLU A 68 -15.85 -28.81 35.70
C GLU A 68 -16.33 -27.62 34.84
N LEU A 69 -17.19 -27.87 33.84
CA LEU A 69 -17.71 -26.82 32.98
C LEU A 69 -18.73 -25.97 33.76
N PRO A 70 -18.54 -24.64 33.86
CA PRO A 70 -19.52 -23.78 34.50
C PRO A 70 -20.88 -23.82 33.79
N VAL A 71 -21.96 -23.77 34.58
CA VAL A 71 -23.32 -23.68 34.04
C VAL A 71 -23.47 -22.39 33.24
N SER A 72 -23.99 -22.49 32.02
CA SER A 72 -24.18 -21.36 31.13
C SER A 72 -25.54 -21.39 30.46
N ILE A 73 -26.22 -20.24 30.43
CA ILE A 73 -27.48 -20.05 29.70
C ILE A 73 -27.34 -20.24 28.18
N LEU A 74 -26.10 -20.28 27.68
CA LEU A 74 -25.80 -20.43 26.26
C LEU A 74 -25.88 -21.87 25.79
N VAL A 75 -25.68 -22.83 26.70
CA VAL A 75 -25.52 -24.24 26.40
C VAL A 75 -26.78 -24.98 26.83
N ALA A 76 -27.54 -25.48 25.86
CA ALA A 76 -28.69 -26.35 26.14
C ALA A 76 -28.23 -27.76 26.54
N LYS A 77 -27.16 -28.24 25.92
CA LYS A 77 -26.59 -29.57 26.18
C LYS A 77 -25.10 -29.56 25.86
N ALA A 78 -24.30 -30.19 26.70
CA ALA A 78 -22.92 -30.52 26.40
C ALA A 78 -22.69 -32.01 26.66
N GLU A 79 -22.01 -32.71 25.74
CA GLU A 79 -21.81 -34.16 25.85
C GLU A 79 -20.47 -34.60 25.28
N VAL A 80 -19.93 -35.69 25.84
CA VAL A 80 -18.72 -36.33 25.34
C VAL A 80 -19.08 -37.32 24.23
N ALA A 81 -18.42 -37.18 23.08
CA ALA A 81 -18.62 -38.04 21.92
C ALA A 81 -17.32 -38.71 21.47
N GLY A 82 -17.45 -39.91 20.89
CA GLY A 82 -16.37 -40.64 20.25
C GLY A 82 -15.12 -40.80 21.12
N ALA A 83 -13.98 -40.37 20.59
CA ALA A 83 -12.66 -40.50 21.22
C ALA A 83 -12.35 -39.41 22.28
N GLY A 84 -13.32 -38.61 22.71
CA GLY A 84 -13.11 -37.51 23.67
C GLY A 84 -13.37 -36.12 23.09
N PHE A 85 -14.22 -36.01 22.07
CA PHE A 85 -14.77 -34.72 21.67
C PHE A 85 -15.78 -34.25 22.70
N ILE A 86 -15.84 -32.94 22.97
CA ILE A 86 -16.92 -32.34 23.74
C ILE A 86 -17.77 -31.53 22.77
N ASN A 87 -19.02 -31.96 22.61
CA ASN A 87 -20.00 -31.39 21.71
C ASN A 87 -20.94 -30.47 22.50
N PHE A 88 -21.24 -29.30 21.96
CA PHE A 88 -22.11 -28.29 22.53
C PHE A 88 -23.31 -28.05 21.63
N THR A 89 -24.51 -28.24 22.16
CA THR A 89 -25.76 -27.75 21.58
C THR A 89 -26.12 -26.44 22.26
N LEU A 90 -26.27 -25.37 21.49
CA LEU A 90 -26.61 -24.06 22.01
C LEU A 90 -28.11 -23.95 22.30
N ASP A 91 -28.44 -23.20 23.34
CA ASP A 91 -29.81 -22.76 23.60
C ASP A 91 -30.33 -21.94 22.40
N ALA A 92 -31.59 -22.13 22.02
CA ALA A 92 -32.19 -21.41 20.90
C ALA A 92 -32.11 -19.87 21.10
N ARG A 93 -32.20 -19.40 22.36
CA ARG A 93 -32.05 -17.98 22.70
C ARG A 93 -30.63 -17.49 22.44
N ALA A 94 -29.61 -18.29 22.71
CA ALA A 94 -28.23 -17.95 22.38
C ALA A 94 -28.03 -17.77 20.87
N LYS A 95 -28.72 -18.55 20.03
CA LYS A 95 -28.66 -18.44 18.57
C LYS A 95 -29.26 -17.12 18.05
N ILE A 96 -30.34 -16.63 18.66
CA ILE A 96 -31.00 -15.39 18.24
C ILE A 96 -30.47 -14.14 18.95
N ASN A 97 -29.69 -14.28 20.02
CA ASN A 97 -29.12 -13.16 20.76
C ASN A 97 -28.23 -12.26 19.88
N VAL A 98 -27.58 -12.84 18.86
CA VAL A 98 -26.80 -12.06 17.89
C VAL A 98 -27.68 -11.04 17.15
N VAL A 99 -28.93 -11.37 16.83
CA VAL A 99 -29.87 -10.43 16.18
C VAL A 99 -30.15 -9.26 17.09
N ARG A 100 -30.33 -9.51 18.40
CA ARG A 100 -30.50 -8.42 19.38
C ARG A 100 -29.24 -7.55 19.46
N ALA A 101 -28.05 -8.15 19.45
CA ALA A 101 -26.79 -7.41 19.46
C ALA A 101 -26.66 -6.53 18.21
N VAL A 102 -26.96 -7.07 17.01
CA VAL A 102 -26.99 -6.32 15.75
C VAL A 102 -27.94 -5.14 15.83
N LEU A 103 -29.18 -5.35 16.31
CA LEU A 103 -30.17 -4.28 16.42
C LEU A 103 -29.81 -3.23 17.48
N THR A 104 -29.15 -3.63 18.57
CA THR A 104 -28.72 -2.72 19.64
C THR A 104 -27.50 -1.89 19.24
N GLU A 105 -26.49 -2.54 18.66
CA GLU A 105 -25.22 -1.91 18.28
C GLU A 105 -25.33 -1.17 16.94
N GLY A 106 -26.27 -1.55 16.07
CA GLY A 106 -26.52 -0.91 14.77
C GLY A 106 -25.26 -0.85 13.91
N ALA A 107 -24.89 0.36 13.47
CA ALA A 107 -23.69 0.60 12.67
C ALA A 107 -22.38 0.30 13.42
N ALA A 108 -22.41 0.15 14.75
CA ALA A 108 -21.25 -0.25 15.54
C ALA A 108 -21.14 -1.78 15.72
N PHE A 109 -22.10 -2.57 15.21
CA PHE A 109 -22.04 -4.01 15.35
C PHE A 109 -20.78 -4.60 14.73
N GLY A 110 -20.03 -5.38 15.52
CA GLY A 110 -18.76 -5.97 15.09
C GLY A 110 -17.56 -5.03 15.16
N ARG A 111 -17.74 -3.78 15.61
CA ARG A 111 -16.64 -2.84 15.87
C ARG A 111 -15.72 -3.43 16.93
N SER A 112 -14.42 -3.26 16.72
CA SER A 112 -13.39 -3.75 17.63
C SER A 112 -12.52 -2.59 18.14
N THR A 113 -11.89 -2.80 19.29
CA THR A 113 -10.84 -1.92 19.84
C THR A 113 -9.46 -2.58 19.75
N ALA A 114 -9.34 -3.65 18.97
CA ALA A 114 -8.11 -4.42 18.83
C ALA A 114 -6.93 -3.58 18.32
N GLY A 115 -7.19 -2.52 17.55
CA GLY A 115 -6.17 -1.59 17.10
C GLY A 115 -5.62 -0.67 18.19
N GLY A 116 -6.29 -0.54 19.34
CA GLY A 116 -5.77 0.19 20.49
C GLY A 116 -5.42 1.66 20.23
N GLN A 117 -6.04 2.31 19.23
CA GLN A 117 -5.68 3.66 18.75
C GLN A 117 -4.24 3.79 18.22
N GLN A 118 -3.59 2.65 17.91
CA GLN A 118 -2.30 2.67 17.23
C GLN A 118 -2.44 3.29 15.84
N LYS A 119 -1.45 4.08 15.46
CA LYS A 119 -1.42 4.78 14.19
C LYS A 119 -0.96 3.85 13.08
N VAL A 120 -1.76 3.75 12.03
CA VAL A 120 -1.43 2.97 10.84
C VAL A 120 -1.55 3.82 9.59
N GLN A 121 -0.47 3.83 8.80
CA GLN A 121 -0.46 4.42 7.47
C GLN A 121 -0.78 3.33 6.44
N VAL A 122 -1.73 3.59 5.54
CA VAL A 122 -2.09 2.70 4.43
C VAL A 122 -1.84 3.42 3.11
N GLU A 123 -0.82 2.99 2.37
CA GLU A 123 -0.46 3.55 1.07
C GLU A 123 -1.05 2.69 -0.05
N PHE A 124 -1.75 3.30 -0.99
CA PHE A 124 -2.33 2.58 -2.13
C PHE A 124 -2.60 3.50 -3.33
N VAL A 125 -2.82 2.85 -4.48
CA VAL A 125 -2.91 3.47 -5.81
C VAL A 125 -1.56 4.02 -6.27
N SER A 126 -1.07 5.11 -5.67
CA SER A 126 0.24 5.74 -5.93
C SER A 126 0.66 5.71 -7.41
N ALA A 127 -0.29 5.94 -8.32
CA ALA A 127 -0.04 5.91 -9.74
C ALA A 127 0.73 7.17 -10.16
N ASN A 128 1.65 7.02 -11.09
CA ASN A 128 2.41 8.15 -11.61
C ASN A 128 1.43 9.14 -12.28
N PRO A 129 1.55 10.45 -12.02
CA PRO A 129 0.63 11.46 -12.54
C PRO A 129 0.97 11.80 -13.99
N THR A 130 0.91 10.80 -14.86
CA THR A 130 1.32 10.88 -16.27
C THR A 130 0.19 10.60 -17.24
N GLY A 131 -0.98 10.27 -16.72
CA GLY A 131 -2.19 10.00 -17.47
C GLY A 131 -3.32 9.58 -16.52
N PRO A 132 -4.55 9.49 -17.05
CA PRO A 132 -5.74 9.20 -16.26
C PRO A 132 -5.69 7.82 -15.62
N LEU A 133 -6.48 7.64 -14.56
CA LEU A 133 -6.59 6.34 -13.92
C LEU A 133 -7.34 5.35 -14.82
N HIS A 134 -7.07 4.06 -14.63
CA HIS A 134 -7.76 2.99 -15.35
C HIS A 134 -8.16 1.88 -14.38
N VAL A 135 -8.92 0.89 -14.86
CA VAL A 135 -9.47 -0.22 -14.05
C VAL A 135 -8.42 -0.97 -13.20
N GLY A 136 -7.16 -0.97 -13.64
CA GLY A 136 -6.04 -1.54 -12.89
C GLY A 136 -5.79 -0.78 -11.58
N HIS A 137 -5.82 0.55 -11.62
CA HIS A 137 -5.75 1.41 -10.43
C HIS A 137 -6.98 1.25 -9.54
N GLY A 138 -8.17 1.07 -10.15
CA GLY A 138 -9.43 0.83 -9.43
C GLY A 138 -9.39 -0.39 -8.50
N ARG A 139 -8.67 -1.46 -8.89
CA ARG A 139 -8.44 -2.62 -8.00
C ARG A 139 -7.65 -2.23 -6.73
N GLY A 140 -6.56 -1.46 -6.91
CA GLY A 140 -5.75 -0.96 -5.79
C GLY A 140 -6.55 -0.03 -4.89
N ALA A 141 -7.33 0.87 -5.49
CA ALA A 141 -8.24 1.78 -4.79
C ALA A 141 -9.26 1.03 -3.93
N ALA A 142 -9.98 0.06 -4.50
CA ALA A 142 -10.99 -0.72 -3.79
C ALA A 142 -10.39 -1.52 -2.62
N TYR A 143 -9.23 -2.14 -2.83
CA TYR A 143 -8.56 -2.92 -1.79
C TYR A 143 -8.09 -2.03 -0.64
N GLY A 144 -7.38 -0.94 -0.94
CA GLY A 144 -6.86 -0.03 0.07
C GLY A 144 -7.95 0.69 0.86
N ALA A 145 -9.01 1.13 0.18
CA ALA A 145 -10.16 1.74 0.84
C ALA A 145 -10.89 0.75 1.77
N SER A 146 -11.08 -0.50 1.33
CA SER A 146 -11.73 -1.55 2.14
C SER A 146 -10.89 -1.92 3.35
N LEU A 147 -9.58 -2.09 3.18
CA LEU A 147 -8.66 -2.40 4.28
C LEU A 147 -8.60 -1.24 5.29
N SER A 148 -8.50 -0.01 4.81
CA SER A 148 -8.49 1.19 5.67
C SER A 148 -9.78 1.28 6.48
N SER A 149 -10.93 1.05 5.85
CA SER A 149 -12.24 1.05 6.54
C SER A 149 -12.32 -0.05 7.59
N LEU A 150 -11.82 -1.26 7.29
CA LEU A 150 -11.78 -2.37 8.24
C LEU A 150 -10.86 -2.05 9.43
N LEU A 151 -9.69 -1.47 9.20
CA LEU A 151 -8.75 -1.07 10.25
C LEU A 151 -9.34 0.02 11.14
N SER A 152 -9.96 1.06 10.56
CA SER A 152 -10.66 2.09 11.34
C SER A 152 -11.78 1.47 12.18
N PHE A 153 -12.57 0.55 11.60
CA PHE A 153 -13.62 -0.17 12.33
C PHE A 153 -13.09 -1.15 13.38
N ALA A 154 -11.83 -1.55 13.28
CA ALA A 154 -11.12 -2.35 14.27
C ALA A 154 -10.39 -1.52 15.35
N GLY A 155 -10.54 -0.19 15.33
CA GLY A 155 -10.03 0.71 16.36
C GLY A 155 -8.59 1.20 16.14
N TRP A 156 -8.11 1.18 14.89
CA TRP A 156 -6.85 1.81 14.49
C TRP A 156 -7.07 3.29 14.11
N ASP A 157 -6.06 4.13 14.34
CA ASP A 157 -5.99 5.49 13.81
C ASP A 157 -5.36 5.44 12.40
N VAL A 158 -6.19 5.46 11.37
CA VAL A 158 -5.80 5.17 9.98
C VAL A 158 -5.53 6.46 9.21
N THR A 159 -4.37 6.55 8.56
CA THR A 159 -4.07 7.58 7.54
C THR A 159 -3.89 6.92 6.18
N ARG A 160 -4.75 7.26 5.22
CA ARG A 160 -4.64 6.88 3.81
C ARG A 160 -3.69 7.84 3.13
N GLU A 161 -2.68 7.31 2.46
CA GLU A 161 -1.69 8.10 1.75
C GLU A 161 -1.60 7.69 0.28
N TYR A 162 -1.54 8.69 -0.58
CA TYR A 162 -1.19 8.55 -1.98
C TYR A 162 0.23 9.05 -2.17
N TYR A 163 1.14 8.20 -2.63
CA TYR A 163 2.49 8.64 -3.00
C TYR A 163 2.50 9.17 -4.43
N VAL A 164 2.95 10.41 -4.60
CA VAL A 164 3.01 11.12 -5.87
C VAL A 164 4.44 11.15 -6.37
N ASN A 165 4.70 10.42 -7.45
CA ASN A 165 5.97 10.52 -8.18
C ASN A 165 5.98 11.75 -9.10
N ASP A 166 6.17 12.93 -8.50
CA ASP A 166 6.26 14.23 -9.16
C ASP A 166 7.70 14.65 -9.49
N ALA A 167 8.63 13.71 -9.44
CA ALA A 167 10.04 13.94 -9.75
C ALA A 167 10.48 13.18 -11.00
N GLY A 168 11.40 13.79 -11.75
CA GLY A 168 12.12 13.11 -12.82
C GLY A 168 11.49 13.18 -14.21
N ARG A 169 11.99 12.31 -15.09
CA ARG A 169 11.85 12.44 -16.54
C ARG A 169 10.41 12.35 -17.05
N GLN A 170 9.58 11.52 -16.43
CA GLN A 170 8.19 11.36 -16.88
C GLN A 170 7.39 12.66 -16.77
N MET A 171 7.65 13.48 -15.74
CA MET A 171 7.01 14.78 -15.56
C MET A 171 7.47 15.78 -16.62
N ASP A 172 8.76 15.77 -16.96
CA ASP A 172 9.28 16.58 -18.07
C ASP A 172 8.62 16.21 -19.41
N ILE A 173 8.37 14.92 -19.65
CA ILE A 173 7.68 14.45 -20.86
C ILE A 173 6.22 14.92 -20.85
N LEU A 174 5.53 14.90 -19.71
CA LEU A 174 4.16 15.39 -19.58
C LEU A 174 4.07 16.90 -19.86
N GLY A 175 4.95 17.69 -19.24
CA GLY A 175 5.06 19.12 -19.49
C GLY A 175 5.37 19.44 -20.95
N LEU A 176 6.33 18.71 -21.55
CA LEU A 176 6.66 18.85 -22.97
C LEU A 176 5.46 18.50 -23.85
N SER A 177 4.80 17.37 -23.60
CA SER A 177 3.64 16.91 -24.38
C SER A 177 2.54 17.98 -24.40
N THR A 178 2.25 18.54 -23.23
CA THR A 178 1.28 19.63 -23.05
C THR A 178 1.71 20.88 -23.82
N TRP A 179 2.98 21.29 -23.68
CA TRP A 179 3.49 22.46 -24.39
C TRP A 179 3.45 22.31 -25.91
N LEU A 180 3.83 21.14 -26.44
CA LEU A 180 3.78 20.89 -27.89
C LEU A 180 2.34 20.91 -28.41
N ARG A 181 1.36 20.40 -27.64
CA ARG A 181 -0.07 20.55 -27.99
C ARG A 181 -0.54 22.00 -27.92
N TYR A 182 -0.02 22.78 -26.98
CA TYR A 182 -0.28 24.22 -26.91
C TYR A 182 0.27 24.93 -28.15
N LEU A 183 1.51 24.64 -28.57
CA LEU A 183 2.08 25.22 -29.79
C LEU A 183 1.27 24.87 -31.05
N ASP A 184 0.79 23.63 -31.16
CA ASP A 184 -0.09 23.16 -32.24
C ASP A 184 -1.37 24.02 -32.34
N GLN A 185 -2.00 24.34 -31.20
CA GLN A 185 -3.19 25.22 -31.15
C GLN A 185 -2.92 26.66 -31.62
N HIS A 186 -1.68 27.13 -31.50
CA HIS A 186 -1.24 28.47 -31.93
C HIS A 186 -0.57 28.46 -33.32
N GLY A 187 -0.74 27.37 -34.08
CA GLY A 187 -0.21 27.26 -35.46
C GLY A 187 1.31 27.07 -35.53
N GLN A 188 1.97 26.72 -34.42
CA GLN A 188 3.39 26.40 -34.33
C GLN A 188 3.61 24.89 -34.20
N ALA A 189 2.93 24.12 -35.03
CA ALA A 189 2.98 22.66 -34.99
C ALA A 189 4.39 22.14 -35.27
N VAL A 190 4.90 21.31 -34.36
CA VAL A 190 6.10 20.49 -34.56
C VAL A 190 5.67 19.04 -34.76
N GLN A 191 6.52 18.22 -35.38
CA GLN A 191 6.26 16.79 -35.49
C GLN A 191 6.15 16.18 -34.08
N PHE A 192 4.95 15.77 -33.69
CA PHE A 192 4.69 15.33 -32.32
C PHE A 192 5.43 14.01 -32.03
N PRO A 193 6.30 13.94 -31.00
CA PRO A 193 7.07 12.73 -30.73
C PRO A 193 6.14 11.56 -30.37
N PRO A 194 6.30 10.37 -30.96
CA PRO A 194 5.42 9.23 -30.72
C PRO A 194 5.59 8.61 -29.33
N ASN A 195 6.73 8.84 -28.67
CA ASN A 195 7.03 8.45 -27.29
C ASN A 195 6.69 9.55 -26.27
N ALA A 196 6.13 10.69 -26.70
CA ALA A 196 5.47 11.64 -25.81
C ALA A 196 4.05 11.15 -25.44
N TYR A 197 3.41 11.81 -24.46
CA TYR A 197 2.04 11.46 -24.08
C TYR A 197 1.05 11.87 -25.16
N GLN A 198 0.27 10.89 -25.64
CA GLN A 198 -0.59 11.05 -26.82
C GLN A 198 -2.06 11.36 -26.50
N GLY A 199 -2.50 11.12 -25.25
CA GLY A 199 -3.91 11.13 -24.89
C GLY A 199 -4.56 12.51 -25.00
N ASP A 200 -5.90 12.54 -24.98
CA ASP A 200 -6.65 13.79 -25.10
C ASP A 200 -6.45 14.73 -23.90
N TYR A 201 -6.08 14.20 -22.73
CA TYR A 201 -5.78 14.98 -21.52
C TYR A 201 -4.67 16.02 -21.75
N VAL A 202 -3.60 15.72 -22.48
CA VAL A 202 -2.55 16.73 -22.78
C VAL A 202 -3.04 17.82 -23.74
N ARG A 203 -4.06 17.53 -24.57
CA ARG A 203 -4.69 18.54 -25.42
C ARG A 203 -5.59 19.45 -24.59
N GLU A 204 -6.29 18.90 -23.61
CA GLU A 204 -7.14 19.67 -22.71
C GLU A 204 -6.30 20.60 -21.82
N MET A 205 -5.24 20.09 -21.21
CA MET A 205 -4.26 20.91 -20.47
C MET A 205 -3.71 22.06 -21.33
N ALA A 206 -3.39 21.79 -22.60
CA ALA A 206 -2.97 22.83 -23.54
C ALA A 206 -4.05 23.88 -23.81
N LYS A 207 -5.34 23.48 -23.92
CA LYS A 207 -6.44 24.44 -24.08
C LYS A 207 -6.57 25.32 -22.85
N GLN A 208 -6.48 24.75 -21.64
CA GLN A 208 -6.52 25.50 -20.39
C GLN A 208 -5.39 26.54 -20.32
N MET A 209 -4.17 26.16 -20.73
CA MET A 209 -3.05 27.10 -20.83
C MET A 209 -3.34 28.24 -21.83
N THR A 210 -3.96 27.96 -22.97
CA THR A 210 -4.39 28.98 -23.94
C THR A 210 -5.42 29.92 -23.33
N VAL A 211 -6.40 29.40 -22.59
CA VAL A 211 -7.42 30.21 -21.90
C VAL A 211 -6.78 31.10 -20.83
N ALA A 212 -5.86 30.55 -20.02
CA ALA A 212 -5.24 31.26 -18.90
C ALA A 212 -4.19 32.30 -19.34
N HIS A 213 -3.43 32.01 -20.40
CA HIS A 213 -2.21 32.76 -20.74
C HIS A 213 -2.12 33.23 -22.19
N GLY A 214 -3.14 33.00 -23.01
CA GLY A 214 -3.15 33.41 -24.42
C GLY A 214 -1.95 32.84 -25.17
N ALA A 215 -1.14 33.70 -25.78
CA ALA A 215 0.04 33.34 -26.58
C ALA A 215 1.39 33.45 -25.81
N LYS A 216 1.38 33.59 -24.47
CA LYS A 216 2.60 33.83 -23.66
C LYS A 216 3.72 32.81 -23.91
N PHE A 217 3.37 31.53 -24.05
CA PHE A 217 4.34 30.44 -24.15
C PHE A 217 4.62 30.02 -25.60
N VAL A 218 4.15 30.78 -26.58
CA VAL A 218 4.35 30.46 -28.00
C VAL A 218 5.81 30.68 -28.38
N ARG A 219 6.39 29.71 -29.08
CA ARG A 219 7.73 29.78 -29.69
C ARG A 219 7.62 29.28 -31.12
N ALA A 220 8.46 29.80 -32.01
CA ALA A 220 8.41 29.39 -33.40
C ALA A 220 8.79 27.91 -33.53
N ALA A 221 8.05 27.14 -34.33
CA ALA A 221 8.29 25.70 -34.52
C ALA A 221 9.75 25.42 -34.95
N ALA A 222 10.33 26.30 -35.77
CA ALA A 222 11.72 26.21 -36.21
C ALA A 222 12.71 26.27 -35.05
N ASP A 223 12.48 27.13 -34.06
CA ASP A 223 13.37 27.28 -32.89
C ASP A 223 13.28 26.07 -31.96
N VAL A 224 12.08 25.49 -31.85
CA VAL A 224 11.82 24.31 -31.01
C VAL A 224 12.59 23.09 -31.52
N VAL A 225 12.62 22.88 -32.84
CA VAL A 225 13.29 21.71 -33.44
C VAL A 225 14.75 21.95 -33.80
N ALA A 226 15.23 23.20 -33.73
CA ALA A 226 16.60 23.57 -34.09
C ALA A 226 17.62 22.75 -33.29
N GLY A 227 18.46 21.98 -33.98
CA GLY A 227 19.51 21.16 -33.36
C GLY A 227 19.00 19.92 -32.62
N THR A 228 17.71 19.60 -32.70
CA THR A 228 17.19 18.32 -32.19
C THR A 228 17.51 17.20 -33.20
N PRO A 229 17.87 15.99 -32.75
CA PRO A 229 18.01 14.86 -33.67
C PRO A 229 16.62 14.54 -34.22
N GLY A 230 16.45 14.41 -35.53
CA GLY A 230 15.13 14.10 -36.10
C GLY A 230 14.57 12.74 -35.64
N LEU A 231 13.31 12.46 -35.96
CA LEU A 231 12.69 11.15 -35.71
C LEU A 231 13.17 10.10 -36.71
N PRO A 232 13.21 8.80 -36.34
CA PRO A 232 13.45 7.71 -37.28
C PRO A 232 12.29 7.59 -38.28
N GLU A 233 12.52 6.87 -39.38
CA GLU A 233 11.47 6.53 -40.35
C GLU A 233 10.25 5.89 -39.69
N ALA A 234 9.06 6.27 -40.18
CA ALA A 234 7.80 5.76 -39.67
C ALA A 234 7.73 4.23 -39.86
N GLY A 235 7.55 3.50 -38.75
CA GLY A 235 7.48 2.02 -38.75
C GLY A 235 8.74 1.31 -38.28
N ARG A 236 9.91 1.98 -38.19
CA ARG A 236 11.10 1.37 -37.56
C ARG A 236 10.89 1.21 -36.05
N ALA A 237 11.14 0.00 -35.54
CA ALA A 237 10.94 -0.40 -34.14
C ALA A 237 12.14 -1.13 -33.53
N ASP A 238 13.28 -1.17 -34.22
CA ASP A 238 14.54 -1.67 -33.67
C ASP A 238 15.10 -0.75 -32.57
N ASP A 239 16.13 -1.23 -31.87
CA ASP A 239 16.66 -0.56 -30.69
C ASP A 239 17.36 0.77 -30.99
N GLU A 240 17.95 0.91 -32.19
CA GLU A 240 18.48 2.20 -32.65
C GLU A 240 17.37 3.23 -32.84
N ALA A 241 16.26 2.83 -33.47
CA ALA A 241 15.11 3.70 -33.67
C ALA A 241 14.46 4.09 -32.34
N LYS A 242 14.41 3.16 -31.36
CA LYS A 242 13.97 3.50 -29.99
C LYS A 242 14.91 4.53 -29.36
N GLN A 243 16.22 4.30 -29.41
CA GLN A 243 17.22 5.21 -28.86
C GLN A 243 17.14 6.60 -29.51
N GLN A 244 16.97 6.67 -30.83
CA GLN A 244 16.81 7.94 -31.54
C GLN A 244 15.56 8.71 -31.07
N ARG A 245 14.43 8.03 -30.83
CA ARG A 245 13.21 8.65 -30.27
C ARG A 245 13.46 9.19 -28.86
N GLU A 246 14.19 8.47 -28.02
CA GLU A 246 14.55 8.93 -26.68
C GLU A 246 15.45 10.17 -26.72
N LEU A 247 16.48 10.15 -27.57
CA LEU A 247 17.38 11.30 -27.76
C LEU A 247 16.66 12.53 -28.32
N HIS A 248 15.71 12.33 -29.25
CA HIS A 248 14.87 13.41 -29.77
C HIS A 248 14.00 14.03 -28.67
N LEU A 249 13.37 13.19 -27.86
CA LEU A 249 12.52 13.64 -26.76
C LEU A 249 13.32 14.42 -25.71
N ASP A 250 14.49 13.93 -25.33
CA ASP A 250 15.38 14.60 -24.36
C ASP A 250 15.88 15.95 -24.91
N ALA A 251 16.21 16.02 -26.21
CA ALA A 251 16.60 17.27 -26.85
C ALA A 251 15.45 18.29 -26.88
N LEU A 252 14.22 17.85 -27.12
CA LEU A 252 13.03 18.71 -27.06
C LEU A 252 12.74 19.21 -25.64
N ILE A 253 12.91 18.36 -24.61
CA ILE A 253 12.78 18.79 -23.20
C ILE A 253 13.84 19.87 -22.90
N ALA A 254 15.09 19.65 -23.30
CA ALA A 254 16.15 20.63 -23.12
C ALA A 254 15.83 21.95 -23.84
N LYS A 255 15.30 21.88 -25.08
CA LYS A 255 14.85 23.06 -25.83
C LYS A 255 13.68 23.78 -25.18
N ALA A 256 12.71 23.06 -24.63
CA ALA A 256 11.60 23.65 -23.89
C ALA A 256 12.11 24.44 -22.67
N LYS A 257 13.00 23.83 -21.88
CA LYS A 257 13.64 24.47 -20.72
C LYS A 257 14.45 25.71 -21.10
N GLU A 258 15.19 25.65 -22.22
CA GLU A 258 15.96 26.78 -22.75
C GLU A 258 15.04 27.93 -23.21
N LEU A 259 14.06 27.64 -24.08
CA LEU A 259 13.23 28.65 -24.74
C LEU A 259 12.18 29.30 -23.82
N LEU A 260 11.69 28.56 -22.83
CA LEU A 260 10.75 29.06 -21.84
C LEU A 260 11.48 29.64 -20.61
N GLY A 261 12.71 29.22 -20.32
CA GLY A 261 13.44 29.67 -19.14
C GLY A 261 12.61 29.44 -17.87
N GLY A 262 12.40 30.50 -17.09
CA GLY A 262 11.58 30.45 -15.87
C GLY A 262 10.13 30.04 -16.10
N ASP A 263 9.56 30.29 -17.29
CA ASP A 263 8.19 29.91 -17.62
C ASP A 263 8.01 28.39 -17.76
N TRP A 264 9.09 27.62 -17.98
CA TRP A 264 9.02 26.15 -17.98
C TRP A 264 8.42 25.61 -16.68
N HIS A 265 8.76 26.24 -15.55
CA HIS A 265 8.25 25.84 -14.25
C HIS A 265 6.72 25.91 -14.20
N TYR A 266 6.12 26.95 -14.76
CA TYR A 266 4.66 27.07 -14.83
C TYR A 266 4.07 25.95 -15.69
N VAL A 267 4.58 25.74 -16.90
CA VAL A 267 4.05 24.72 -17.83
C VAL A 267 4.11 23.32 -17.23
N HIS A 268 5.25 23.00 -16.61
CA HIS A 268 5.46 21.73 -15.94
C HIS A 268 4.52 21.56 -14.74
N GLN A 269 4.35 22.59 -13.90
CA GLN A 269 3.47 22.51 -12.74
C GLN A 269 1.99 22.49 -13.12
N HIS A 270 1.59 23.20 -14.18
CA HIS A 270 0.23 23.15 -14.72
C HIS A 270 -0.15 21.72 -15.10
N ALA A 271 0.67 21.07 -15.93
CA ALA A 271 0.40 19.71 -16.39
C ALA A 271 0.36 18.69 -15.22
N LEU A 272 1.26 18.82 -14.25
CA LEU A 272 1.28 17.99 -13.05
C LEU A 272 0.02 18.18 -12.20
N ASN A 273 -0.33 19.43 -11.89
CA ASN A 273 -1.46 19.74 -11.00
C ASN A 273 -2.78 19.29 -11.61
N GLU A 274 -3.02 19.57 -12.89
CA GLU A 274 -4.22 19.11 -13.60
C GLU A 274 -4.33 17.59 -13.59
N GLN A 275 -3.22 16.87 -13.84
CA GLN A 275 -3.25 15.41 -13.82
C GLN A 275 -3.50 14.85 -12.40
N LEU A 276 -3.00 15.51 -11.36
CA LEU A 276 -3.25 15.12 -9.98
C LEU A 276 -4.68 15.43 -9.53
N GLU A 277 -5.25 16.54 -9.96
CA GLU A 277 -6.64 16.91 -9.70
C GLU A 277 -7.60 15.94 -10.39
N ASP A 278 -7.36 15.61 -11.65
CA ASP A 278 -8.10 14.57 -12.40
C ASP A 278 -8.07 13.21 -11.67
N CYS A 279 -6.89 12.76 -11.26
CA CYS A 279 -6.75 11.53 -10.47
C CYS A 279 -7.47 11.59 -9.10
N ARG A 280 -7.48 12.76 -8.43
CA ARG A 280 -8.19 12.96 -7.15
C ARG A 280 -9.68 12.85 -7.35
N ASP A 281 -10.21 13.50 -8.38
CA ASP A 281 -11.65 13.52 -8.67
C ASP A 281 -12.15 12.13 -9.07
N ASP A 282 -11.40 11.41 -9.91
CA ASP A 282 -11.67 10.00 -10.26
C ASP A 282 -11.77 9.11 -9.01
N LEU A 283 -10.79 9.23 -8.11
CA LEU A 283 -10.77 8.45 -6.87
C LEU A 283 -11.93 8.82 -5.95
N LYS A 284 -12.26 10.11 -5.86
CA LYS A 284 -13.38 10.61 -5.05
C LYS A 284 -14.72 10.10 -5.57
N GLU A 285 -14.94 10.14 -6.89
CA GLU A 285 -16.14 9.56 -7.52
C GLU A 285 -16.21 8.05 -7.28
N PHE A 286 -15.05 7.38 -7.26
CA PHE A 286 -14.94 5.97 -6.88
C PHE A 286 -15.15 5.69 -5.37
N GLY A 287 -15.36 6.72 -4.55
CA GLY A 287 -15.60 6.60 -3.11
C GLY A 287 -14.33 6.47 -2.27
N VAL A 288 -13.20 6.95 -2.79
CA VAL A 288 -11.88 6.87 -2.14
C VAL A 288 -11.34 8.28 -1.93
N GLU A 289 -11.14 8.64 -0.66
CA GLU A 289 -10.48 9.88 -0.26
C GLU A 289 -9.18 9.57 0.48
N PHE A 290 -8.18 10.42 0.30
CA PHE A 290 -6.88 10.30 0.95
C PHE A 290 -6.65 11.49 1.88
N GLU A 291 -6.18 11.21 3.10
CA GLU A 291 -5.79 12.27 4.03
C GLU A 291 -4.47 12.94 3.62
N VAL A 292 -3.56 12.20 2.97
CA VAL A 292 -2.24 12.70 2.55
C VAL A 292 -1.96 12.36 1.09
N TRP A 293 -1.48 13.35 0.34
CA TRP A 293 -0.85 13.18 -0.96
C TRP A 293 0.60 13.59 -0.84
N TYR A 294 1.50 12.61 -0.82
CA TYR A 294 2.90 12.80 -0.47
C TYR A 294 3.75 12.97 -1.74
N SER A 295 4.48 14.08 -1.84
CA SER A 295 5.33 14.41 -3.00
C SER A 295 6.71 13.75 -2.90
N GLU A 296 7.12 13.00 -3.91
CA GLU A 296 8.49 12.47 -4.03
C GLU A 296 9.51 13.59 -4.05
N LYS A 297 9.25 14.66 -4.82
CA LYS A 297 10.12 15.82 -4.91
C LYS A 297 10.41 16.42 -3.53
N SER A 298 9.43 16.43 -2.63
CA SER A 298 9.60 16.95 -1.28
C SER A 298 10.70 16.21 -0.48
N LEU A 299 10.97 14.92 -0.74
CA LEU A 299 12.06 14.17 -0.11
C LEU A 299 13.44 14.74 -0.45
N TYR A 300 13.59 15.20 -1.69
CA TYR A 300 14.83 15.78 -2.19
C TYR A 300 14.98 17.23 -1.72
N ASP A 301 13.93 18.05 -1.89
CA ASP A 301 13.95 19.47 -1.56
C ASP A 301 14.19 19.72 -0.06
N THR A 302 13.69 18.83 0.80
CA THR A 302 13.91 18.90 2.27
C THR A 302 15.20 18.23 2.73
N GLY A 303 15.97 17.61 1.83
CA GLY A 303 17.22 16.92 2.13
C GLY A 303 17.05 15.60 2.90
N LEU A 304 15.83 15.04 2.97
CA LEU A 304 15.55 13.78 3.67
C LEU A 304 16.36 12.62 3.12
N VAL A 305 16.52 12.53 1.79
CA VAL A 305 17.32 11.47 1.15
C VAL A 305 18.79 11.58 1.57
N ALA A 306 19.35 12.79 1.55
CA ALA A 306 20.74 13.03 1.95
C ALA A 306 20.96 12.68 3.43
N ARG A 307 20.02 13.07 4.31
CA ARG A 307 20.07 12.74 5.73
C ARG A 307 20.00 11.24 5.98
N CYS A 308 19.13 10.52 5.27
CA CYS A 308 19.01 9.07 5.38
C CYS A 308 20.31 8.36 5.00
N VAL A 309 20.94 8.76 3.89
CA VAL A 309 22.21 8.18 3.46
C VAL A 309 23.34 8.49 4.44
N ALA A 310 23.38 9.70 5.00
CA ALA A 310 24.36 10.07 6.03
C ALA A 310 24.20 9.22 7.30
N LEU A 311 22.97 8.94 7.75
CA LEU A 311 22.70 8.11 8.91
C LEU A 311 23.14 6.64 8.69
N LEU A 312 22.90 6.09 7.49
CA LEU A 312 23.40 4.78 7.12
C LEU A 312 24.95 4.72 7.12
N GLU A 313 25.60 5.81 6.71
CA GLU A 313 27.06 5.94 6.70
C GLU A 313 27.62 6.02 8.12
N GLU A 314 27.01 6.82 8.99
CA GLU A 314 27.36 6.93 10.42
C GLU A 314 27.26 5.57 11.14
N LYS A 315 26.23 4.77 10.82
CA LYS A 315 26.04 3.42 11.36
C LYS A 315 26.95 2.36 10.72
N GLY A 316 27.82 2.76 9.78
CA GLY A 316 28.80 1.86 9.14
C GLY A 316 28.19 0.91 8.10
N HIS A 317 26.98 1.19 7.63
CA HIS A 317 26.27 0.39 6.64
C HIS A 317 26.53 0.82 5.18
N ILE A 318 27.26 1.91 4.97
CA ILE A 318 27.70 2.36 3.65
C ILE A 318 29.18 2.03 3.41
N TYR A 319 29.54 1.73 2.16
CA TYR A 319 30.92 1.66 1.67
C TYR A 319 31.04 2.30 0.29
N LEU A 320 32.25 2.73 -0.09
CA LEU A 320 32.53 3.31 -1.40
C LEU A 320 33.08 2.23 -2.34
N GLN A 321 32.52 2.13 -3.54
CA GLN A 321 33.03 1.24 -4.59
C GLN A 321 32.78 1.86 -5.96
N ASN A 322 33.82 1.94 -6.79
CA ASN A 322 33.79 2.53 -8.14
C ASN A 322 33.19 3.96 -8.15
N GLY A 323 33.59 4.80 -7.20
CA GLY A 323 33.09 6.18 -7.08
C GLY A 323 31.66 6.32 -6.57
N ALA A 324 30.90 5.22 -6.41
CA ALA A 324 29.54 5.22 -5.90
C ALA A 324 29.47 4.79 -4.42
N LYS A 325 28.47 5.29 -3.68
CA LYS A 325 28.16 4.82 -2.33
C LYS A 325 27.19 3.64 -2.38
N TRP A 326 27.58 2.54 -1.74
CA TRP A 326 26.85 1.29 -1.67
C TRP A 326 26.39 1.01 -0.25
N PHE A 327 25.12 0.64 -0.10
CA PHE A 327 24.55 0.14 1.13
C PHE A 327 24.71 -1.38 1.21
N LYS A 328 25.20 -1.85 2.37
CA LYS A 328 25.44 -3.26 2.71
C LYS A 328 24.14 -4.04 2.95
N SER A 329 23.19 -3.97 2.00
CA SER A 329 21.87 -4.61 2.12
C SER A 329 21.96 -6.13 2.24
N THR A 330 23.04 -6.77 1.77
CA THR A 330 23.26 -8.21 1.94
C THR A 330 23.38 -8.64 3.40
N ALA A 331 23.92 -7.77 4.27
CA ALA A 331 23.96 -8.02 5.71
C ALA A 331 22.56 -8.13 6.34
N PHE A 332 21.55 -7.60 5.64
CA PHE A 332 20.14 -7.63 6.01
C PHE A 332 19.33 -8.56 5.10
N GLY A 333 20.01 -9.45 4.36
CA GLY A 333 19.39 -10.51 3.58
C GLY A 333 18.76 -10.08 2.25
N ASP A 334 19.21 -8.96 1.67
CA ASP A 334 19.06 -8.70 0.24
C ASP A 334 20.05 -9.57 -0.57
N GLU A 335 19.78 -9.76 -1.86
CA GLU A 335 20.57 -10.63 -2.74
C GLU A 335 21.93 -10.03 -3.10
N LYS A 336 22.01 -8.69 -3.15
CA LYS A 336 23.22 -7.93 -3.47
C LYS A 336 23.15 -6.55 -2.86
N ASP A 337 24.32 -6.00 -2.55
CA ASP A 337 24.44 -4.62 -2.07
C ASP A 337 23.92 -3.64 -3.11
N ARG A 338 23.43 -2.49 -2.65
CA ARG A 338 22.70 -1.54 -3.50
C ARG A 338 23.39 -0.19 -3.53
N VAL A 339 23.49 0.39 -4.71
CA VAL A 339 23.93 1.77 -4.87
C VAL A 339 22.86 2.69 -4.30
N VAL A 340 23.23 3.53 -3.32
CA VAL A 340 22.38 4.59 -2.77
C VAL A 340 22.73 5.95 -3.36
N GLN A 341 23.98 6.16 -3.77
CA GLN A 341 24.44 7.36 -4.45
C GLN A 341 25.41 6.98 -5.58
N ARG A 342 25.14 7.44 -6.79
CA ARG A 342 25.98 7.20 -7.98
C ARG A 342 27.25 8.07 -7.93
N GLU A 343 28.21 7.73 -8.79
CA GLU A 343 29.47 8.50 -8.93
C GLU A 343 29.24 9.97 -9.29
N ASN A 344 28.20 10.28 -10.05
CA ASN A 344 27.82 11.66 -10.37
C ASN A 344 27.13 12.42 -9.22
N GLY A 345 27.08 11.84 -8.02
CA GLY A 345 26.48 12.44 -6.82
C GLY A 345 24.96 12.29 -6.70
N LEU A 346 24.27 11.80 -7.73
CA LEU A 346 22.81 11.62 -7.71
C LEU A 346 22.41 10.40 -6.87
N TYR A 347 21.39 10.57 -6.04
CA TYR A 347 20.78 9.48 -5.28
C TYR A 347 19.96 8.55 -6.17
N THR A 348 19.85 7.29 -5.77
CA THR A 348 19.02 6.29 -6.47
C THR A 348 17.59 6.26 -5.94
N TYR A 349 16.65 5.67 -6.70
CA TYR A 349 15.29 5.41 -6.21
C TYR A 349 15.27 4.56 -4.94
N PHE A 350 16.24 3.65 -4.82
CA PHE A 350 16.39 2.84 -3.63
C PHE A 350 16.72 3.71 -2.39
N ALA A 351 17.52 4.77 -2.56
CA ALA A 351 17.79 5.71 -1.46
C ALA A 351 16.56 6.56 -1.10
N SER A 352 15.76 6.99 -2.09
CA SER A 352 14.52 7.73 -1.81
C SER A 352 13.47 6.84 -1.13
N ASP A 353 13.36 5.57 -1.50
CA ASP A 353 12.44 4.62 -0.85
C ASP A 353 12.78 4.42 0.63
N ILE A 354 14.05 4.22 0.99
CA ILE A 354 14.45 4.09 2.40
C ILE A 354 14.13 5.38 3.15
N ALA A 355 14.48 6.54 2.58
CA ALA A 355 14.22 7.84 3.20
C ALA A 355 12.72 8.10 3.40
N TYR A 356 11.89 7.69 2.44
CA TYR A 356 10.44 7.81 2.51
C TYR A 356 9.86 6.93 3.61
N HIS A 357 10.30 5.68 3.73
CA HIS A 357 9.82 4.81 4.80
C HIS A 357 10.30 5.27 6.17
N LEU A 358 11.54 5.73 6.30
CA LEU A 358 12.02 6.39 7.51
C LEU A 358 11.11 7.57 7.87
N ASN A 359 10.77 8.42 6.90
CA ASN A 359 9.88 9.55 7.10
C ASN A 359 8.50 9.13 7.63
N LYS A 360 7.93 8.02 7.16
CA LYS A 360 6.66 7.49 7.69
C LYS A 360 6.78 7.18 9.19
N PHE A 361 7.83 6.49 9.61
CA PHE A 361 8.02 6.19 11.04
C PHE A 361 8.34 7.44 11.87
N GLU A 362 9.11 8.39 11.34
CA GLU A 362 9.36 9.69 11.98
C GLU A 362 8.08 10.53 12.15
N ARG A 363 7.08 10.35 11.26
CA ARG A 363 5.73 10.93 11.41
C ARG A 363 4.88 10.26 12.49
N GLY A 364 5.40 9.21 13.12
CA GLY A 364 4.80 8.57 14.29
C GLY A 364 3.81 7.45 14.00
N PHE A 365 3.87 6.80 12.82
CA PHE A 365 3.07 5.61 12.57
C PHE A 365 3.68 4.38 13.24
N ASP A 366 2.85 3.63 13.99
CA ASP A 366 3.23 2.36 14.59
C ASP A 366 3.28 1.23 13.56
N LYS A 367 2.50 1.37 12.48
CA LYS A 367 2.44 0.43 11.36
C LYS A 367 2.34 1.16 10.02
N VAL A 368 3.01 0.60 9.03
CA VAL A 368 2.96 1.02 7.62
C VAL A 368 2.49 -0.16 6.79
N ILE A 369 1.48 0.04 5.96
CA ILE A 369 0.93 -0.94 5.03
C ILE A 369 1.02 -0.35 3.63
N ASN A 370 1.85 -0.95 2.78
CA ASN A 370 1.93 -0.57 1.37
C ASN A 370 1.16 -1.59 0.52
N ILE A 371 0.27 -1.11 -0.34
CA ILE A 371 -0.50 -1.93 -1.26
C ILE A 371 0.08 -1.73 -2.66
N TRP A 372 0.99 -2.63 -3.02
CA TRP A 372 1.65 -2.64 -4.32
C TRP A 372 1.14 -3.78 -5.21
N GLY A 373 1.43 -3.69 -6.51
CA GLY A 373 1.19 -4.76 -7.45
C GLY A 373 2.00 -6.03 -7.13
N ALA A 374 1.52 -7.19 -7.57
CA ALA A 374 2.17 -8.48 -7.29
C ALA A 374 3.59 -8.60 -7.89
N ASP A 375 3.88 -7.81 -8.92
CA ASP A 375 5.19 -7.61 -9.53
C ASP A 375 6.24 -7.00 -8.58
N HIS A 376 5.81 -6.43 -7.45
CA HIS A 376 6.69 -5.82 -6.44
C HIS A 376 7.11 -6.79 -5.32
N HIS A 377 6.80 -8.10 -5.42
CA HIS A 377 7.07 -9.08 -4.36
C HIS A 377 8.53 -9.13 -3.90
N GLY A 378 9.49 -8.87 -4.80
CA GLY A 378 10.92 -8.87 -4.49
C GLY A 378 11.35 -7.64 -3.70
N TYR A 379 10.56 -6.57 -3.70
CA TYR A 379 10.85 -5.28 -3.09
C TYR A 379 10.46 -5.23 -1.61
N ILE A 380 9.40 -5.95 -1.21
CA ILE A 380 8.81 -5.91 0.13
C ILE A 380 9.78 -6.36 1.25
N PRO A 381 10.50 -7.49 1.13
CA PRO A 381 11.48 -7.89 2.15
C PRO A 381 12.67 -6.95 2.26
N ARG A 382 12.97 -6.19 1.19
CA ARG A 382 14.10 -5.26 1.13
C ARG A 382 13.81 -4.05 2.00
N VAL A 383 12.78 -3.30 1.65
CA VAL A 383 12.38 -2.06 2.34
C VAL A 383 12.13 -2.28 3.84
N THR A 384 11.46 -3.37 4.21
CA THR A 384 11.16 -3.67 5.63
C THR A 384 12.43 -3.80 6.48
N ARG A 385 13.50 -4.36 5.92
CA ARG A 385 14.75 -4.63 6.65
C ARG A 385 15.68 -3.44 6.62
N ASP A 386 15.69 -2.72 5.51
CA ASP A 386 16.51 -1.53 5.31
C ASP A 386 16.07 -0.38 6.22
N VAL A 387 14.79 -0.27 6.53
CA VAL A 387 14.28 0.72 7.49
C VAL A 387 14.66 0.37 8.93
N ALA A 388 14.72 -0.92 9.28
CA ALA A 388 15.02 -1.35 10.64
C ALA A 388 16.46 -1.04 11.09
N VAL A 389 17.34 -0.68 10.15
CA VAL A 389 18.76 -0.38 10.42
C VAL A 389 19.04 1.11 10.49
N VAL A 390 18.10 1.94 10.04
CA VAL A 390 18.12 3.41 10.17
C VAL A 390 17.42 3.82 11.45
#